data_AF-A0A0D8I4B1-F1
#
_entry.id   AF-A0A0D8I4B1-F1
#
_cell.length_a   1.000
_cell.length_b   1.000
_cell.length_c   1.000
_cell.angle_alpha   90.00
_cell.angle_beta   90.00
_cell.angle_gamma   90.00
#
_symmetry.space_group_name_H-M   'P 1'
#
loop_
_entity.id
_entity.type
_entity.pdbx_description
1 polymer ?
#
loop_
_entity_poly.entity_id
_entity_poly.type
_entity_poly.pdbx_seq_one_letter_code
_entity_poly.pdbx_strand_id
1 'polypeptide(L)'
;MAHVHGCGFYSLHDGQEQPTGGGDLIGSLFPNFGLLGLDELVANHKYCRDPETLHDTEGLGDDRIQVARQQQAGEVAHMFLDTYLPFAENGSGDLLYVDIRGGQQQGFVREFGWEVADDCDPVSASLTDYVDSVRISIESGTEHSGLLPTFEEGALIWDVDYSDSPPPVPPPKPTVIRIPFALTTFLPSQIGPEDDLIDLDVVRQAIIDTA
;
A
#
# COMPACT_ATOMS: atom_id res chain seq x y z
N MET A 1 3.17 -10.41 -43.34
CA MET A 1 2.77 -11.32 -42.24
C MET A 1 3.95 -11.45 -41.31
N ALA A 2 3.99 -10.65 -40.25
CA ALA A 2 4.93 -10.81 -39.16
C ALA A 2 4.17 -11.52 -38.03
N HIS A 3 4.60 -12.73 -37.70
CA HIS A 3 4.12 -13.45 -36.52
C HIS A 3 4.71 -12.76 -35.28
N VAL A 4 3.87 -12.08 -34.50
CA VAL A 4 4.22 -11.67 -33.14
C VAL A 4 3.99 -12.89 -32.25
N HIS A 5 5.04 -13.66 -31.98
CA HIS A 5 5.06 -14.58 -30.86
C HIS A 5 5.39 -13.78 -29.60
N GLY A 6 4.40 -13.04 -29.08
CA GLY A 6 4.51 -12.39 -27.78
C GLY A 6 3.89 -13.31 -26.73
N CYS A 7 4.71 -13.99 -25.94
CA CYS A 7 4.24 -14.50 -24.65
C CYS A 7 3.85 -13.27 -23.83
N GLY A 8 2.57 -13.12 -23.50
CA GLY A 8 2.09 -12.01 -22.66
C GLY A 8 2.65 -12.14 -21.23
N PHE A 9 2.68 -11.04 -20.49
CA PHE A 9 3.17 -10.98 -19.10
C PHE A 9 2.60 -12.10 -18.22
N TYR A 10 1.26 -12.27 -18.22
CA TYR A 10 0.56 -13.34 -17.49
C TYR A 10 0.73 -14.75 -18.07
N SER A 11 1.31 -14.90 -19.27
CA SER A 11 1.67 -16.21 -19.81
C SER A 11 3.00 -16.74 -19.22
N LEU A 12 3.77 -15.89 -18.53
CA LEU A 12 5.01 -16.26 -17.86
C LEU A 12 4.75 -16.62 -16.39
N HIS A 13 3.99 -15.78 -15.69
CA HIS A 13 3.63 -15.96 -14.29
C HIS A 13 2.19 -15.48 -14.05
N ASP A 14 1.40 -16.28 -13.35
CA ASP A 14 0.02 -15.97 -12.99
C ASP A 14 -0.06 -15.60 -11.50
N GLY A 15 0.52 -14.45 -11.15
CA GLY A 15 0.56 -13.99 -9.77
C GLY A 15 1.71 -14.53 -8.94
N GLN A 16 1.73 -14.10 -7.68
CA GLN A 16 2.58 -14.62 -6.63
C GLN A 16 1.74 -15.46 -5.66
N GLU A 17 2.02 -16.75 -5.59
CA GLU A 17 1.33 -17.62 -4.63
C GLU A 17 1.71 -17.24 -3.18
N GLN A 18 0.71 -16.97 -2.34
CA GLN A 18 0.91 -16.89 -0.90
C GLN A 18 0.67 -18.26 -0.27
N PRO A 19 1.67 -18.89 0.39
CA PRO A 19 1.47 -20.17 1.06
C PRO A 19 0.35 -20.09 2.11
N THR A 20 -0.51 -21.10 2.09
CA THR A 20 -1.62 -21.25 3.05
C THR A 20 -1.09 -21.77 4.38
N GLY A 21 -0.46 -20.89 5.15
CA GLY A 21 0.09 -21.19 6.49
C GLY A 21 1.05 -20.11 6.94
N GLY A 22 0.71 -19.39 8.02
CA GLY A 22 1.41 -18.18 8.48
C GLY A 22 2.75 -18.41 9.19
N GLY A 23 3.64 -19.22 8.62
CA GLY A 23 4.95 -19.54 9.20
C GLY A 23 6.15 -19.11 8.36
N ASP A 24 5.99 -19.03 7.03
CA ASP A 24 7.10 -18.73 6.13
C ASP A 24 7.15 -17.22 5.83
N LEU A 25 8.35 -16.65 5.81
CA LEU A 25 8.58 -15.28 5.35
C LEU A 25 8.32 -15.24 3.84
N ILE A 26 7.23 -14.57 3.42
CA ILE A 26 6.87 -14.41 2.01
C ILE A 26 7.40 -13.05 1.55
N GLY A 27 8.37 -13.08 0.65
CA GLY A 27 8.87 -11.87 -0.01
C GLY A 27 7.89 -11.32 -1.05
N SER A 28 8.19 -10.18 -1.65
CA SER A 28 7.38 -9.60 -2.73
C SER A 28 8.21 -9.37 -3.98
N LEU A 29 7.63 -9.71 -5.15
CA LEU A 29 8.28 -9.50 -6.44
C LEU A 29 8.59 -8.03 -6.71
N PHE A 30 7.64 -7.15 -6.36
CA PHE A 30 7.78 -5.70 -6.52
C PHE A 30 7.98 -5.04 -5.15
N PRO A 31 8.54 -3.81 -5.11
CA PRO A 31 8.78 -3.08 -3.86
C PRO A 31 7.52 -2.93 -2.99
N ASN A 32 7.37 -3.82 -1.99
CA ASN A 32 6.17 -3.96 -1.14
C ASN A 32 4.84 -4.28 -1.87
N PHE A 33 4.87 -4.69 -3.14
CA PHE A 33 3.67 -5.13 -3.86
C PHE A 33 3.78 -6.61 -4.28
N GLY A 34 2.75 -7.39 -3.96
CA GLY A 34 2.56 -8.75 -4.47
C GLY A 34 1.99 -8.72 -5.88
N LEU A 35 2.54 -9.52 -6.79
CA LEU A 35 1.99 -9.69 -8.14
C LEU A 35 0.63 -10.39 -8.05
N LEU A 36 -0.42 -9.76 -8.58
CA LEU A 36 -1.75 -10.36 -8.63
C LEU A 36 -1.80 -11.47 -9.67
N GLY A 37 -2.48 -12.58 -9.36
CA GLY A 37 -2.94 -13.52 -10.36
C GLY A 37 -4.07 -12.94 -11.21
N LEU A 38 -4.40 -13.58 -12.33
CA LEU A 38 -5.44 -13.08 -13.25
C LEU A 38 -6.82 -13.03 -12.57
N ASP A 39 -7.16 -14.04 -11.78
CA ASP A 39 -8.42 -14.08 -11.03
C ASP A 39 -8.47 -12.98 -9.96
N GLU A 40 -7.34 -12.71 -9.30
CA GLU A 40 -7.20 -11.65 -8.29
C GLU A 40 -7.28 -10.26 -8.92
N LEU A 41 -6.64 -10.06 -10.09
CA LEU A 41 -6.77 -8.85 -10.89
C LEU A 41 -8.23 -8.58 -11.23
N VAL A 42 -8.96 -9.59 -11.70
CA VAL A 42 -10.37 -9.46 -12.04
C VAL A 42 -11.23 -9.17 -10.80
N ALA A 43 -10.91 -9.80 -9.67
CA ALA A 43 -11.60 -9.55 -8.41
C ALA A 43 -11.36 -8.11 -7.91
N ASN A 44 -10.10 -7.67 -7.88
CA ASN A 44 -9.71 -6.31 -7.51
C ASN A 44 -10.34 -5.27 -8.43
N HIS A 45 -10.31 -5.49 -9.75
CA HIS A 45 -10.94 -4.60 -10.73
C HIS A 45 -12.44 -4.44 -10.49
N LYS A 46 -13.14 -5.54 -10.18
CA LYS A 46 -14.57 -5.49 -9.84
C LYS A 46 -14.82 -4.79 -8.50
N TYR A 47 -13.99 -5.08 -7.50
CA TYR A 47 -14.09 -4.49 -6.18
C TYR A 47 -13.91 -2.98 -6.25
N CYS A 48 -12.83 -2.48 -6.83
CA CYS A 48 -12.56 -1.03 -6.92
C CYS A 48 -13.59 -0.26 -7.77
N ARG A 49 -14.33 -0.96 -8.63
CA ARG A 49 -15.41 -0.37 -9.43
C ARG A 49 -16.74 -0.25 -8.68
N ASP A 50 -16.91 -0.94 -7.56
CA ASP A 50 -18.18 -0.94 -6.85
C ASP A 50 -18.47 0.48 -6.33
N PRO A 51 -19.60 1.10 -6.71
CA PRO A 51 -19.98 2.41 -6.22
C PRO A 51 -20.03 2.51 -4.69
N GLU A 52 -20.29 1.40 -4.00
CA GLU A 52 -20.34 1.33 -2.53
C GLU A 52 -18.95 1.29 -1.88
N THR A 53 -17.91 0.96 -2.66
CA THR A 53 -16.50 0.97 -2.21
C THR A 53 -15.71 2.16 -2.77
N LEU A 54 -16.37 3.05 -3.52
CA LEU A 54 -15.73 4.26 -4.02
C LEU A 54 -15.23 5.12 -2.85
N HIS A 55 -13.97 5.53 -2.93
CA HIS A 55 -13.37 6.52 -2.02
C HIS A 55 -14.29 7.72 -1.83
N ASP A 56 -14.23 8.32 -0.64
CA ASP A 56 -15.06 9.46 -0.27
C ASP A 56 -15.02 10.52 -1.39
N THR A 57 -16.16 10.63 -2.06
CA THR A 57 -16.34 11.51 -3.21
C THR A 57 -17.32 12.62 -2.87
N GLU A 58 -17.58 12.83 -1.57
CA GLU A 58 -18.39 13.90 -1.00
C GLU A 58 -17.75 15.26 -1.30
N GLY A 59 -17.86 15.71 -2.54
CA GLY A 59 -17.26 16.95 -3.03
C GLY A 59 -17.17 17.04 -4.55
N LEU A 60 -17.24 15.90 -5.23
CA LEU A 60 -17.18 15.82 -6.69
C LEU A 60 -18.61 15.68 -7.23
N GLY A 61 -19.09 16.69 -7.96
CA GLY A 61 -20.47 16.80 -8.44
C GLY A 61 -20.95 15.66 -9.35
N ASP A 62 -22.25 15.69 -9.68
CA ASP A 62 -22.98 14.60 -10.34
C ASP A 62 -22.42 14.15 -11.70
N ASP A 63 -21.57 14.95 -12.35
CA ASP A 63 -20.98 14.70 -13.67
C ASP A 63 -19.55 14.12 -13.63
N ARG A 64 -18.96 13.92 -12.45
CA ARG A 64 -17.55 13.51 -12.29
C ARG A 64 -17.17 12.23 -13.05
N ILE A 65 -18.05 11.22 -13.07
CA ILE A 65 -17.79 9.95 -13.77
C ILE A 65 -17.67 10.21 -15.27
N GLN A 66 -18.51 11.11 -15.78
CA GLN A 66 -18.50 11.48 -17.19
C GLN A 66 -17.25 12.29 -17.55
N VAL A 67 -16.82 13.19 -16.66
CA VAL A 67 -15.58 13.97 -16.82
C VAL A 67 -14.36 13.05 -16.79
N ALA A 68 -14.24 12.18 -15.78
CA ALA A 68 -13.12 11.25 -15.63
C ALA A 68 -12.98 10.27 -16.82
N ARG A 69 -14.11 9.87 -17.42
CA ARG A 69 -14.11 9.04 -18.65
C ARG A 69 -13.63 9.77 -19.90
N GLN A 70 -13.61 11.10 -19.90
CA GLN A 70 -13.14 11.92 -21.02
C GLN A 70 -11.68 12.35 -20.87
N GLN A 71 -11.12 12.20 -19.66
CA GLN A 71 -9.73 12.49 -19.38
C GLN A 71 -8.79 11.56 -20.16
N GLN A 72 -7.64 12.11 -20.52
CA GLN A 72 -6.57 11.36 -21.15
C GLN A 72 -5.77 10.58 -20.12
N ALA A 73 -5.04 9.56 -20.58
CA ALA A 73 -4.09 8.85 -19.73
C ALA A 73 -3.10 9.82 -19.07
N GLY A 74 -2.88 9.62 -17.77
CA GLY A 74 -2.03 10.46 -16.93
C GLY A 74 -2.73 11.62 -16.22
N GLU A 75 -3.97 11.97 -16.59
CA GLU A 75 -4.76 12.95 -15.84
C GLU A 75 -5.40 12.32 -14.60
N VAL A 76 -5.48 13.09 -13.51
CA VAL A 76 -6.03 12.63 -12.23
C VAL A 76 -7.55 12.53 -12.28
N ALA A 77 -8.08 11.34 -12.02
CA ALA A 77 -9.50 11.03 -12.01
C ALA A 77 -10.14 11.11 -10.62
N HIS A 78 -9.32 11.02 -9.56
CA HIS A 78 -9.74 10.93 -8.15
C HIS A 78 -10.64 9.73 -7.82
N MET A 79 -10.69 8.75 -8.72
CA MET A 79 -11.48 7.54 -8.57
C MET A 79 -10.89 6.43 -9.42
N PHE A 80 -11.19 5.18 -9.05
CA PHE A 80 -10.78 4.05 -9.88
C PHE A 80 -11.60 4.02 -11.17
N LEU A 81 -10.92 3.80 -12.31
CA LEU A 81 -11.54 3.75 -13.63
C LEU A 81 -11.50 2.34 -14.23
N ASP A 82 -12.50 2.01 -15.06
CA ASP A 82 -12.55 0.75 -15.80
C ASP A 82 -11.29 0.51 -16.66
N THR A 83 -10.63 1.60 -17.06
CA THR A 83 -9.41 1.64 -17.86
C THR A 83 -8.14 1.59 -17.02
N TYR A 84 -8.22 1.36 -15.71
CA TYR A 84 -7.08 1.05 -14.87
C TYR A 84 -6.99 -0.47 -14.74
N LEU A 85 -5.88 -1.05 -15.19
CA LEU A 85 -5.64 -2.48 -15.09
C LEU A 85 -4.67 -2.75 -13.94
N PRO A 86 -5.15 -3.14 -12.75
CA PRO A 86 -4.29 -3.42 -11.61
C PRO A 86 -3.46 -4.66 -11.91
N PHE A 87 -2.21 -4.72 -11.46
CA PHE A 87 -1.37 -5.90 -11.62
C PHE A 87 -0.60 -6.27 -10.34
N ALA A 88 -0.57 -5.38 -9.34
CA ALA A 88 0.04 -5.69 -8.05
C ALA A 88 -0.70 -4.95 -6.92
N GLU A 89 -0.65 -5.50 -5.71
CA GLU A 89 -1.29 -4.97 -4.50
C GLU A 89 -0.34 -5.03 -3.30
N ASN A 90 -0.37 -4.02 -2.42
CA ASN A 90 0.49 -3.96 -1.23
C ASN A 90 -0.09 -4.66 0.02
N GLY A 91 -1.21 -5.36 -0.11
CA GLY A 91 -1.93 -6.03 0.99
C GLY A 91 -2.67 -5.07 1.94
N SER A 92 -2.60 -3.76 1.71
CA SER A 92 -3.37 -2.72 2.42
C SER A 92 -4.41 -2.04 1.52
N GLY A 93 -4.54 -2.49 0.27
CA GLY A 93 -5.52 -2.00 -0.71
C GLY A 93 -4.97 -0.99 -1.72
N ASP A 94 -3.70 -0.59 -1.63
CA ASP A 94 -3.10 0.22 -2.70
C ASP A 94 -2.69 -0.70 -3.86
N LEU A 95 -2.82 -0.17 -5.07
CA LEU A 95 -2.66 -0.92 -6.31
C LEU A 95 -1.63 -0.27 -7.23
N LEU A 96 -0.76 -1.09 -7.81
CA LEU A 96 -0.08 -0.71 -9.05
C LEU A 96 -0.95 -1.09 -10.24
N TYR A 97 -1.15 -0.14 -11.15
CA TYR A 97 -2.00 -0.32 -12.31
C TYR A 97 -1.38 0.24 -13.59
N VAL A 98 -1.84 -0.28 -14.72
CA VAL A 98 -1.55 0.26 -16.05
C VAL A 98 -2.74 1.12 -16.50
N ASP A 99 -2.48 2.39 -16.82
CA ASP A 99 -3.49 3.30 -17.36
C ASP A 99 -3.67 3.06 -18.87
N ILE A 100 -4.78 2.42 -19.27
CA ILE A 100 -5.05 2.12 -20.68
C ILE A 100 -5.97 3.16 -21.36
N ARG A 101 -6.26 4.30 -20.72
CA ARG A 101 -6.95 5.43 -21.38
C ARG A 101 -6.18 5.87 -22.62
N GLY A 102 -6.87 6.49 -23.58
CA GLY A 102 -6.19 7.10 -24.72
C GLY A 102 -5.38 8.32 -24.28
N GLY A 103 -4.21 8.56 -24.87
CA GLY A 103 -3.38 9.72 -24.53
C GLY A 103 -1.89 9.45 -24.71
N GLN A 104 -1.06 10.44 -24.37
CA GLN A 104 0.40 10.32 -24.45
C GLN A 104 0.99 9.38 -23.39
N GLN A 105 0.32 9.24 -22.23
CA GLN A 105 0.75 8.35 -21.15
C GLN A 105 -0.02 7.01 -21.14
N GLN A 106 -0.64 6.64 -22.26
CA GLN A 106 -1.30 5.34 -22.37
C GLN A 106 -0.28 4.20 -22.17
N GLY A 107 -0.59 3.28 -21.28
CA GLY A 107 0.25 2.13 -20.93
C GLY A 107 1.25 2.39 -19.81
N PHE A 108 1.26 3.60 -19.22
CA PHE A 108 2.14 3.94 -18.10
C PHE A 108 1.68 3.22 -16.83
N VAL A 109 2.66 2.88 -15.98
CA VAL A 109 2.43 2.30 -14.65
C VAL A 109 2.28 3.42 -13.64
N ARG A 110 1.22 3.33 -12.84
CA ARG A 110 0.86 4.31 -11.81
C ARG A 110 0.41 3.58 -10.54
N GLU A 111 0.36 4.32 -9.45
CA GLU A 111 -0.16 3.85 -8.16
C GLU A 111 -1.55 4.44 -7.91
N PHE A 112 -2.43 3.61 -7.38
CA PHE A 112 -3.75 4.00 -6.91
C PHE A 112 -3.83 3.68 -5.43
N GLY A 113 -3.87 4.70 -4.57
CA GLY A 113 -3.84 4.54 -3.12
C GLY A 113 -5.09 5.02 -2.41
N TRP A 114 -5.32 4.55 -1.19
CA TRP A 114 -6.50 4.95 -0.41
C TRP A 114 -6.55 6.44 -0.07
N GLU A 115 -5.39 7.04 0.23
CA GLU A 115 -5.30 8.45 0.65
C GLU A 115 -5.25 9.44 -0.53
N VAL A 116 -4.65 9.04 -1.65
CA VAL A 116 -4.30 9.93 -2.78
C VAL A 116 -5.01 9.58 -4.08
N ALA A 117 -5.76 8.47 -4.12
CA ALA A 117 -6.32 7.92 -5.34
C ALA A 117 -5.23 7.78 -6.42
N ASP A 118 -5.42 8.38 -7.60
CA ASP A 118 -4.45 8.39 -8.71
C ASP A 118 -3.64 9.69 -8.83
N ASP A 119 -3.59 10.51 -7.78
CA ASP A 119 -2.85 11.78 -7.72
C ASP A 119 -1.35 11.58 -7.42
N CYS A 120 -0.72 10.73 -8.21
CA CYS A 120 0.71 10.42 -8.16
C CYS A 120 1.35 10.61 -9.54
N ASP A 121 2.64 10.93 -9.56
CA ASP A 121 3.41 10.87 -10.80
C ASP A 121 3.51 9.42 -11.30
N PRO A 122 3.66 9.20 -12.62
CA PRO A 122 3.87 7.86 -13.15
C PRO A 122 5.11 7.20 -12.56
N VAL A 123 4.96 5.96 -12.11
CA VAL A 123 6.05 5.12 -11.60
C VAL A 123 6.95 4.66 -12.74
N SER A 124 6.36 4.39 -13.91
CA SER A 124 7.12 4.00 -15.11
C SER A 124 6.34 4.22 -16.41
N ALA A 125 7.06 4.32 -17.53
CA ALA A 125 6.49 4.53 -18.85
C ALA A 125 5.79 3.28 -19.44
N SER A 126 6.10 2.09 -18.93
CA SER A 126 5.41 0.85 -19.29
C SER A 126 5.60 -0.24 -18.24
N LEU A 127 4.78 -1.28 -18.30
CA LEU A 127 4.96 -2.46 -17.46
C LEU A 127 6.33 -3.13 -17.70
N THR A 128 6.80 -3.17 -18.95
CA THR A 128 8.12 -3.71 -19.29
C THR A 128 9.23 -2.88 -18.65
N ASP A 129 9.16 -1.54 -18.74
CA ASP A 129 10.17 -0.66 -18.16
C ASP A 129 10.15 -0.73 -16.63
N TYR A 130 8.96 -0.89 -16.02
CA TYR A 130 8.83 -1.10 -14.58
C TYR A 130 9.52 -2.40 -14.15
N VAL A 131 9.21 -3.53 -14.80
CA VAL A 131 9.83 -4.83 -14.49
C VAL A 131 11.35 -4.81 -14.71
N ASP A 132 11.84 -4.17 -15.77
CA ASP A 132 13.28 -4.05 -16.01
C ASP A 132 13.96 -3.15 -14.95
N SER A 133 13.30 -2.07 -14.51
CA SER A 133 13.83 -1.22 -13.43
C SER A 133 13.92 -1.96 -12.09
N VAL A 134 12.92 -2.78 -11.75
CA VAL A 134 12.93 -3.63 -10.55
C VAL A 134 14.05 -4.68 -10.65
N ARG A 135 14.19 -5.32 -11.81
CA ARG A 135 15.29 -6.25 -12.09
C ARG A 135 16.65 -5.58 -11.88
N ILE A 136 16.86 -4.38 -12.44
CA ILE A 136 18.10 -3.63 -12.30
C ILE A 136 18.39 -3.38 -10.82
N SER A 137 17.40 -2.89 -10.06
CA SER A 137 17.53 -2.64 -8.62
C SER A 137 17.97 -3.90 -7.85
N ILE A 138 17.35 -5.05 -8.13
CA ILE A 138 17.72 -6.33 -7.50
C ILE A 138 19.15 -6.75 -7.88
N GLU A 139 19.52 -6.64 -9.16
CA GLU A 139 20.85 -7.04 -9.64
C GLU A 139 21.97 -6.13 -9.11
N SER A 140 21.70 -4.83 -8.94
CA SER A 140 22.68 -3.84 -8.48
C SER A 140 22.67 -3.63 -6.96
N GLY A 141 21.61 -4.07 -6.27
CA GLY A 141 21.38 -3.73 -4.86
C GLY A 141 21.11 -2.23 -4.64
N THR A 142 20.52 -1.55 -5.63
CA THR A 142 20.20 -0.12 -5.53
C THR A 142 18.74 0.11 -5.20
N GLU A 143 18.45 1.28 -4.63
CA GLU A 143 17.11 1.69 -4.26
C GLU A 143 16.16 1.73 -5.48
N HIS A 144 14.90 1.41 -5.20
CA HIS A 144 13.75 1.56 -6.10
C HIS A 144 12.51 1.93 -5.28
N SER A 145 11.85 3.03 -5.63
CA SER A 145 10.65 3.52 -4.94
C SER A 145 10.82 3.73 -3.42
N GLY A 146 11.98 4.23 -3.00
CA GLY A 146 12.38 4.46 -1.62
C GLY A 146 12.84 3.19 -0.87
N LEU A 147 12.94 2.05 -1.56
CA LEU A 147 13.18 0.75 -0.97
C LEU A 147 14.40 0.05 -1.55
N LEU A 148 15.17 -0.63 -0.71
CA LEU A 148 16.31 -1.46 -1.09
C LEU A 148 15.92 -2.93 -1.12
N PRO A 149 16.33 -3.68 -2.15
CA PRO A 149 16.12 -5.13 -2.18
C PRO A 149 17.12 -5.83 -1.23
N THR A 150 16.58 -6.59 -0.28
CA THR A 150 17.30 -7.44 0.67
C THR A 150 16.83 -8.88 0.51
N PHE A 151 17.70 -9.86 0.77
CA PHE A 151 17.30 -11.27 0.81
C PHE A 151 17.36 -11.79 2.25
N GLU A 152 16.22 -12.21 2.77
CA GLU A 152 16.09 -12.81 4.11
C GLU A 152 15.52 -14.23 3.97
N GLU A 153 16.23 -15.24 4.48
CA GLU A 153 15.80 -16.64 4.41
C GLU A 153 15.43 -17.14 2.98
N GLY A 154 15.97 -16.49 1.95
CA GLY A 154 15.69 -16.80 0.53
C GLY A 154 14.48 -16.05 -0.05
N ALA A 155 13.78 -15.26 0.76
CA ALA A 155 12.72 -14.35 0.34
C ALA A 155 13.30 -12.98 -0.05
N LEU A 156 12.74 -12.36 -1.08
CA LEU A 156 13.05 -10.97 -1.47
C LEU A 156 12.23 -10.00 -0.61
N ILE A 157 12.91 -9.24 0.23
CA ILE A 157 12.35 -8.23 1.13
C ILE A 157 12.75 -6.84 0.63
N TRP A 158 11.92 -5.85 0.89
CA TRP A 158 12.16 -4.47 0.49
C TRP A 158 12.24 -3.59 1.73
N ASP A 159 13.45 -3.15 2.08
CA ASP A 159 13.71 -2.33 3.26
C ASP A 159 13.71 -0.85 2.91
N VAL A 160 13.36 0.01 3.86
CA VAL A 160 13.43 1.46 3.67
C VAL A 160 14.88 1.90 3.46
N ASP A 161 15.12 2.67 2.39
CA ASP A 161 16.43 3.30 2.19
C ASP A 161 16.60 4.49 3.15
N TYR A 162 17.50 4.34 4.12
CA TYR A 162 17.88 5.40 5.05
C TYR A 162 19.14 6.17 4.61
N SER A 163 19.64 5.98 3.38
CA SER A 163 20.86 6.63 2.88
C SER A 163 20.82 8.15 2.94
N ASP A 164 19.64 8.74 2.71
CA ASP A 164 19.38 10.19 2.79
C ASP A 164 18.95 10.67 4.19
N SER A 165 18.76 9.75 5.15
CA SER A 165 18.36 10.13 6.50
C SER A 165 19.52 10.79 7.24
N PRO A 166 19.28 11.91 7.95
CA PRO A 166 20.28 12.47 8.85
C PRO A 166 20.73 11.40 9.84
N PRO A 167 22.03 11.35 10.21
CA PRO A 167 22.50 10.39 11.21
C PRO A 167 21.64 10.53 12.47
N PRO A 168 21.22 9.40 13.08
CA PRO A 168 20.32 9.43 14.21
C PRO A 168 20.88 10.37 15.28
N VAL A 169 20.11 11.41 15.60
CA VAL A 169 20.48 12.33 16.67
C VAL A 169 20.61 11.47 17.93
N PRO A 170 21.79 11.42 18.58
CA PRO A 170 21.94 10.62 19.78
C PRO A 170 20.86 11.05 20.78
N PRO A 171 20.17 10.10 21.43
CA PRO A 171 19.07 10.43 22.33
C PRO A 171 19.56 11.49 23.32
N PRO A 172 18.75 12.55 23.58
CA PRO A 172 19.15 13.57 24.52
C PRO A 172 19.54 12.89 25.82
N LYS A 173 20.72 13.21 26.37
CA LYS A 173 21.16 12.68 27.65
C LYS A 173 19.99 12.83 28.63
N PRO A 174 19.55 11.75 29.31
CA PRO A 174 18.39 11.83 30.18
C PRO A 174 18.61 12.96 31.19
N THR A 175 17.80 14.00 31.07
CA THR A 175 17.82 15.10 32.03
C THR A 175 17.28 14.53 33.33
N VAL A 176 18.16 14.43 34.32
CA VAL A 176 17.76 14.02 35.68
C VAL A 176 16.86 15.11 36.23
N ILE A 177 15.54 14.90 36.14
CA ILE A 177 14.56 15.75 36.82
C ILE A 177 14.72 15.49 38.31
N ARG A 178 15.34 16.44 39.03
CA ARG A 178 15.40 16.39 40.49
C ARG A 178 14.08 16.88 41.04
N ILE A 179 13.23 15.92 41.41
CA ILE A 179 11.97 16.20 42.09
C ILE A 179 12.31 16.75 43.49
N PRO A 180 11.80 17.94 43.89
CA PRO A 180 12.19 18.60 45.14
C PRO A 180 11.55 17.98 46.40
N PHE A 181 10.88 16.85 46.24
CA PHE A 181 10.30 16.06 47.31
C PHE A 181 10.74 14.59 47.14
N ALA A 182 10.78 13.86 48.25
CA ALA A 182 11.05 12.43 48.22
C ALA A 182 9.98 11.73 47.38
N LEU A 183 10.39 10.92 46.41
CA LEU A 183 9.51 9.92 45.80
C LEU A 183 9.10 8.97 46.92
N THR A 184 7.98 9.27 47.59
CA THR A 184 7.26 8.27 48.37
C THR A 184 6.87 7.20 47.37
N THR A 185 7.40 6.00 47.60
CA THR A 185 7.20 4.77 46.85
C THR A 185 5.91 4.78 46.04
N PHE A 186 5.98 4.56 44.72
CA PHE A 186 4.80 4.20 43.93
C PHE A 186 4.22 2.93 44.56
N LEU A 187 3.24 3.09 45.44
CA LEU A 187 2.42 2.01 45.92
C LEU A 187 1.45 1.69 44.77
N PRO A 188 1.31 0.42 44.35
CA PRO A 188 0.23 0.00 43.47
C PRO A 188 -1.07 0.63 43.98
N SER A 189 -1.87 1.22 43.10
CA SER A 189 -3.11 1.90 43.45
C SER A 189 -3.88 1.03 44.45
N GLN A 190 -3.99 1.50 45.69
CA GLN A 190 -4.87 0.89 46.68
C GLN A 190 -6.29 1.27 46.28
N ILE A 191 -6.82 0.56 45.30
CA ILE A 191 -8.24 0.56 44.98
C ILE A 191 -8.95 0.10 46.25
N GLY A 192 -9.65 1.01 46.90
CA GLY A 192 -10.51 0.71 48.04
C GLY A 192 -11.80 0.05 47.58
N PRO A 193 -12.50 -0.69 48.45
CA PRO A 193 -13.81 -1.27 48.15
C PRO A 193 -14.91 -0.22 47.87
N GLU A 194 -14.60 1.07 48.03
CA GLU A 194 -15.48 2.21 47.79
C GLU A 194 -15.08 3.00 46.52
N ASP A 195 -14.02 2.58 45.81
CA ASP A 195 -13.65 3.22 44.55
C ASP A 195 -14.51 2.62 43.43
N ASP A 196 -15.29 3.47 42.76
CA ASP A 196 -16.11 3.09 41.60
C ASP A 196 -15.21 2.67 40.43
N LEU A 197 -14.86 1.39 40.38
CA LEU A 197 -14.22 0.78 39.22
C LEU A 197 -15.25 0.67 38.10
N ILE A 198 -15.01 1.40 37.02
CA ILE A 198 -15.80 1.27 35.80
C ILE A 198 -15.55 -0.14 35.24
N ASP A 199 -16.60 -0.96 35.28
CA ASP A 199 -16.58 -2.29 34.70
C ASP A 199 -16.45 -2.16 33.17
N LEU A 200 -15.28 -2.57 32.65
CA LEU A 200 -14.96 -2.50 31.23
C LEU A 200 -15.86 -3.42 30.40
N ASP A 201 -16.48 -4.45 30.99
CA ASP A 201 -17.46 -5.27 30.30
C ASP A 201 -18.79 -4.53 30.13
N VAL A 202 -19.16 -3.66 31.07
CA VAL A 202 -20.32 -2.76 30.91
C VAL A 202 -20.06 -1.70 29.84
N VAL A 203 -18.85 -1.13 29.80
CA VAL A 203 -18.46 -0.20 28.73
C VAL A 203 -18.48 -0.88 27.36
N ARG A 204 -17.93 -2.11 27.27
CA ARG A 204 -17.94 -2.90 26.04
C ARG A 204 -19.36 -3.21 25.59
N GLN A 205 -20.24 -3.62 26.50
CA GLN A 205 -21.63 -3.95 26.17
C GLN A 205 -22.41 -2.70 25.72
N ALA A 206 -22.21 -1.55 26.37
CA ALA A 206 -22.84 -0.30 25.97
C ALA A 206 -22.43 0.15 24.57
N ILE A 207 -21.16 -0.05 24.20
CA ILE A 207 -20.65 0.23 22.84
C ILE A 207 -21.25 -0.74 21.81
N ILE A 208 -21.39 -2.03 22.16
CA ILE A 208 -22.01 -3.02 21.27
C ILE A 208 -23.50 -2.74 21.06
N ASP A 209 -24.22 -2.28 22.10
CA ASP A 209 -25.67 -2.04 22.02
C ASP A 209 -26.04 -0.70 21.36
N THR A 210 -25.06 0.20 21.14
CA THR A 210 -25.26 1.47 20.41
C THR A 210 -24.68 1.49 18.99
N ALA A 211 -24.10 0.37 18.55
CA ALA A 211 -23.77 0.09 17.15
C ALA A 211 -24.90 -0.69 16.47
#